data_AF-A0A968D8H7-F1
#
_entry.id   AF-A0A968D8H7-F1
#
_cell.length_a   1.000
_cell.length_b   1.000
_cell.length_c   1.000
_cell.angle_alpha   90.00
_cell.angle_beta   90.00
_cell.angle_gamma   90.00
#
_symmetry.space_group_name_H-M   'P 1'
#
loop_
_entity.id
_entity.type
_entity.pdbx_description
1 polymer ?
#
loop_
_entity_poly.entity_id
_entity_poly.type
_entity_poly.pdbx_seq_one_letter_code
_entity_poly.pdbx_strand_id
1 'polypeptide(L)'
;MLKFPGVRADEPIVDAAVREIDEVLGDYLGATLVESVDPLWPDDPNVENMQPSYSDALAELIPVFYPDIIYWLDGDDQPVFPEVAARIQRTEYAPGVFHGSGTLEPIDYMIALATGREPMPRSLNIRSIQYIAPANAFRFHFEKYATRRADDWAELGYTETLVDFRTLNERSKFWGDDARAWFKNIEELADVRRPLGDRQGVDERLKLRELLRRLELKVMLENDLDVLVRLHYSLAPGVIGTSPQPQPDGDVRSAIRMGPHAGVTSVLVPAGYVQTAYDPVFRLSEDRQRYVPTNNNSPTALPAPGVPFSLVFRAEIGREDMILRVASAYEAASKRRVPPPMFPPLAGEP
;
A
#
# COMPACT_ATOMS: atom_id res chain seq x y z
N MET A 1 6.48 4.73 -10.96
CA MET A 1 6.42 5.77 -9.92
C MET A 1 5.27 6.71 -10.28
N LEU A 2 4.73 7.59 -9.41
CA LEU A 2 3.59 8.43 -9.81
C LEU A 2 3.59 9.82 -9.21
N LYS A 3 3.25 10.80 -10.05
CA LYS A 3 2.93 12.18 -9.66
C LYS A 3 1.46 12.43 -9.96
N PHE A 4 0.68 12.82 -8.95
CA PHE A 4 -0.73 13.11 -9.16
C PHE A 4 -0.90 14.53 -9.71
N PRO A 5 -1.75 14.73 -10.75
CA PRO A 5 -1.99 16.04 -11.32
C PRO A 5 -2.36 17.09 -10.25
N GLY A 6 -1.65 18.22 -10.25
CA GLY A 6 -1.89 19.30 -9.28
C GLY A 6 -1.34 19.08 -7.88
N VAL A 7 -0.60 17.99 -7.63
CA VAL A 7 -0.03 17.66 -6.31
C VAL A 7 1.49 17.77 -6.32
N ARG A 8 2.01 18.96 -5.98
CA ARG A 8 3.47 19.22 -5.97
C ARG A 8 4.22 18.40 -4.93
N ALA A 9 3.55 17.94 -3.87
CA ALA A 9 4.16 17.17 -2.80
C ALA A 9 4.75 15.83 -3.26
N ASP A 10 4.26 15.26 -4.36
CA ASP A 10 4.78 14.01 -4.91
C ASP A 10 6.04 14.23 -5.78
N GLU A 11 6.27 15.45 -6.30
CA GLU A 11 7.34 15.74 -7.27
C GLU A 11 8.76 15.47 -6.74
N PRO A 12 9.19 16.00 -5.57
CA PRO A 12 10.60 15.98 -5.19
C PRO A 12 11.18 14.57 -5.07
N ILE A 13 10.44 13.66 -4.41
CA ILE A 13 10.92 12.29 -4.18
C ILE A 13 10.77 11.45 -5.44
N VAL A 14 9.68 11.62 -6.20
CA VAL A 14 9.50 10.86 -7.44
C VAL A 14 10.60 11.20 -8.45
N ASP A 15 10.94 12.48 -8.61
CA ASP A 15 12.03 12.89 -9.51
C ASP A 15 13.39 12.40 -9.04
N ALA A 16 13.63 12.44 -7.72
CA ALA A 16 14.87 11.90 -7.17
C ALA A 16 14.95 10.38 -7.36
N ALA A 17 13.85 9.65 -7.22
CA ALA A 17 13.80 8.21 -7.37
C ALA A 17 13.96 7.75 -8.82
N VAL A 18 13.36 8.45 -9.79
CA VAL A 18 13.56 8.17 -11.23
C VAL A 18 15.04 8.30 -11.58
N ARG A 19 15.65 9.46 -11.30
CA ARG A 19 17.09 9.67 -11.54
C ARG A 19 17.95 8.63 -10.85
N GLU A 20 17.62 8.27 -9.62
CA GLU A 20 18.38 7.26 -8.87
C GLU A 20 18.32 5.88 -9.54
N ILE A 21 17.15 5.49 -10.04
CA ILE A 21 16.99 4.22 -10.76
C ILE A 21 17.79 4.26 -12.07
N ASP A 22 17.66 5.33 -12.85
CA ASP A 22 18.32 5.44 -14.15
C ASP A 22 19.84 5.49 -14.00
N GLU A 23 20.35 6.42 -13.19
CA GLU A 23 21.80 6.68 -13.06
C GLU A 23 22.52 5.53 -12.32
N VAL A 24 21.89 4.93 -11.30
CA VAL A 24 22.57 3.92 -10.47
C VAL A 24 22.25 2.51 -10.92
N LEU A 25 20.97 2.15 -11.08
CA LEU A 25 20.62 0.78 -11.50
C LEU A 25 20.90 0.59 -13.00
N GLY A 26 20.43 1.52 -13.84
CA GLY A 26 20.65 1.49 -15.29
C GLY A 26 22.13 1.70 -15.65
N ASP A 27 22.61 2.94 -15.52
CA ASP A 27 23.92 3.32 -16.06
C ASP A 27 25.11 2.73 -15.29
N TYR A 28 25.12 2.89 -13.96
CA TYR A 28 26.29 2.49 -13.16
C TYR A 28 26.40 0.98 -12.95
N LEU A 29 25.28 0.31 -12.62
CA LEU A 29 25.24 -1.13 -12.39
C LEU A 29 24.95 -1.94 -13.65
N GLY A 30 24.52 -1.31 -14.74
CA GLY A 30 24.28 -1.96 -16.03
C GLY A 30 23.02 -2.84 -16.03
N ALA A 31 22.03 -2.56 -15.18
CA ALA A 31 20.77 -3.29 -15.19
C ALA A 31 19.96 -2.93 -16.44
N THR A 32 19.37 -3.95 -17.08
CA THR A 32 18.33 -3.71 -18.09
C THR A 32 17.06 -3.28 -17.39
N LEU A 33 16.63 -2.05 -17.66
CA LEU A 33 15.41 -1.49 -17.08
C LEU A 33 14.23 -1.76 -18.00
N VAL A 34 13.12 -2.18 -17.39
CA VAL A 34 11.79 -2.24 -18.01
C VAL A 34 10.79 -1.59 -17.05
N GLU A 35 9.75 -0.96 -17.59
CA GLU A 35 8.80 -0.21 -16.78
C GLU A 35 7.35 -0.70 -16.93
N SER A 36 6.58 -0.62 -15.85
CA SER A 36 5.13 -0.83 -15.92
C SER A 36 4.44 0.47 -16.29
N VAL A 37 3.42 0.38 -17.14
CA VAL A 37 2.61 1.52 -17.59
C VAL A 37 1.50 1.86 -16.58
N ASP A 38 1.22 3.15 -16.42
CA ASP A 38 0.06 3.69 -15.69
C ASP A 38 -0.44 4.96 -16.41
N PRO A 39 -1.76 5.18 -16.57
CA PRO A 39 -2.30 6.36 -17.27
C PRO A 39 -1.87 7.72 -16.70
N LEU A 40 -1.40 7.76 -15.45
CA LEU A 40 -0.90 8.97 -14.79
C LEU A 40 0.63 9.12 -14.87
N TRP A 41 1.32 8.17 -15.49
CA TRP A 41 2.77 8.20 -15.69
C TRP A 41 3.09 8.45 -17.17
N PRO A 42 3.94 9.44 -17.50
CA PRO A 42 4.43 9.59 -18.86
C PRO A 42 5.34 8.40 -19.21
N ASP A 43 5.09 7.80 -20.37
CA ASP A 43 5.90 6.73 -20.95
C ASP A 43 7.32 7.22 -21.26
N ASP A 44 8.34 6.45 -20.89
CA ASP A 44 9.73 6.69 -21.32
C ASP A 44 10.04 5.85 -22.57
N PRO A 45 10.18 6.46 -23.76
CA PRO A 45 10.42 5.71 -24.99
C PRO A 45 11.78 5.00 -25.04
N ASN A 46 12.67 5.25 -24.07
CA ASN A 46 13.98 4.60 -23.97
C ASN A 46 13.97 3.38 -23.04
N VAL A 47 12.87 3.16 -22.29
CA VAL A 47 12.71 2.01 -21.40
C VAL A 47 11.65 1.10 -22.00
N GLU A 48 11.93 -0.21 -22.05
CA GLU A 48 10.95 -1.15 -22.58
C GLU A 48 9.75 -1.28 -21.62
N ASN A 49 8.55 -1.22 -22.19
CA ASN A 49 7.33 -1.42 -21.43
C ASN A 49 7.09 -2.89 -21.11
N MET A 50 6.78 -3.17 -19.85
CA MET A 50 6.35 -4.49 -19.39
C MET A 50 5.10 -4.95 -20.15
N GLN A 51 5.12 -6.19 -20.61
CA GLN A 51 4.04 -6.92 -21.27
C GLN A 51 3.96 -8.33 -20.66
N PRO A 52 3.00 -8.60 -19.76
CA PRO A 52 1.90 -7.73 -19.34
C PRO A 52 2.37 -6.66 -18.35
N SER A 53 1.70 -5.50 -18.36
CA SER A 53 1.77 -4.54 -17.26
C SER A 53 0.99 -5.05 -16.03
N TYR A 54 1.12 -4.37 -14.89
CA TYR A 54 0.29 -4.68 -13.72
C TYR A 54 -1.22 -4.51 -13.98
N SER A 55 -1.62 -3.58 -14.87
CA SER A 55 -3.03 -3.36 -15.20
C SER A 55 -3.57 -4.50 -16.06
N ASP A 56 -2.80 -4.96 -17.04
CA ASP A 56 -3.18 -6.08 -17.91
C ASP A 56 -3.31 -7.37 -17.10
N ALA A 57 -2.31 -7.66 -16.27
CA ALA A 57 -2.33 -8.84 -15.41
C ALA A 57 -3.45 -8.77 -14.35
N LEU A 58 -3.81 -7.60 -13.84
CA LEU A 58 -4.99 -7.44 -12.97
C LEU A 58 -6.29 -7.74 -13.72
N ALA A 59 -6.47 -7.19 -14.92
CA ALA A 59 -7.65 -7.43 -15.75
C ALA A 59 -7.88 -8.93 -15.99
N GLU A 60 -6.82 -9.70 -16.26
CA GLU A 60 -6.90 -11.14 -16.45
C GLU A 60 -7.21 -11.93 -15.18
N LEU A 61 -6.67 -11.50 -14.02
CA LEU A 61 -6.70 -12.29 -12.79
C LEU A 61 -7.89 -11.97 -11.87
N ILE A 62 -8.43 -10.75 -11.90
CA ILE A 62 -9.59 -10.35 -11.07
C ILE A 62 -10.78 -11.31 -11.23
N PRO A 63 -11.22 -11.67 -12.47
CA PRO A 63 -12.38 -12.56 -12.64
C PRO A 63 -12.22 -13.94 -11.99
N VAL A 64 -10.98 -14.40 -11.82
CA VAL A 64 -10.66 -15.74 -11.32
C VAL A 64 -10.48 -15.74 -9.79
N PHE A 65 -9.72 -14.78 -9.26
CA PHE A 65 -9.30 -14.81 -7.86
C PHE A 65 -10.15 -13.93 -6.94
N TYR A 66 -10.67 -12.81 -7.45
CA TYR A 66 -11.43 -11.89 -6.62
C TYR A 66 -12.44 -11.05 -7.43
N PRO A 67 -13.46 -11.68 -8.04
CA PRO A 67 -14.43 -10.99 -8.87
C PRO A 67 -15.25 -9.95 -8.11
N ASP A 68 -15.45 -10.14 -6.79
CA ASP A 68 -16.30 -9.26 -5.98
C ASP A 68 -15.76 -7.81 -5.88
N ILE A 69 -14.49 -7.56 -6.23
CA ILE A 69 -13.88 -6.22 -6.18
C ILE A 69 -14.70 -5.20 -6.96
N ILE A 70 -15.22 -5.56 -8.13
CA ILE A 70 -15.94 -4.61 -8.99
C ILE A 70 -17.28 -4.14 -8.41
N TYR A 71 -17.75 -4.78 -7.33
CA TYR A 71 -18.98 -4.45 -6.62
C TYR A 71 -18.74 -3.73 -5.29
N TRP A 72 -17.52 -3.25 -5.03
CA TRP A 72 -17.27 -2.50 -3.81
C TRP A 72 -18.04 -1.19 -3.77
N LEU A 73 -18.56 -0.89 -2.58
CA LEU A 73 -19.26 0.34 -2.24
C LEU A 73 -18.41 1.19 -1.30
N ASP A 74 -18.57 2.51 -1.39
CA ASP A 74 -18.03 3.47 -0.44
C ASP A 74 -18.96 3.63 0.79
N GLY A 75 -18.69 4.65 1.63
CA GLY A 75 -19.47 4.90 2.83
C GLY A 75 -20.89 5.44 2.60
N ASP A 76 -21.19 5.89 1.37
CA ASP A 76 -22.48 6.44 0.95
C ASP A 76 -23.25 5.46 0.04
N ASP A 77 -22.91 4.17 0.13
CA ASP A 77 -23.42 3.08 -0.70
C ASP A 77 -23.27 3.33 -2.21
N GLN A 78 -22.27 4.12 -2.64
CA GLN A 78 -21.99 4.35 -4.06
C GLN A 78 -20.89 3.41 -4.58
N PRO A 79 -20.92 3.01 -5.86
CA PRO A 79 -19.86 2.18 -6.44
C PRO A 79 -18.50 2.86 -6.37
N VAL A 80 -17.51 2.15 -5.81
CA VAL A 80 -16.10 2.60 -5.81
C VAL A 80 -15.55 2.68 -7.25
N PHE A 81 -16.12 1.88 -8.16
CA PHE A 81 -15.77 1.83 -9.58
C PHE A 81 -17.00 2.22 -10.42
N PRO A 82 -17.35 3.52 -10.50
CA PRO A 82 -18.54 3.98 -11.22
C PRO A 82 -18.51 3.66 -12.71
N GLU A 83 -17.32 3.56 -13.32
CA GLU A 83 -17.16 3.14 -14.72
C GLU A 83 -17.67 1.72 -14.96
N VAL A 84 -17.54 0.82 -13.98
CA VAL A 84 -18.11 -0.54 -14.05
C VAL A 84 -19.63 -0.45 -14.01
N ALA A 85 -20.19 0.28 -13.05
CA ALA A 85 -21.63 0.42 -12.89
C ALA A 85 -22.29 1.05 -14.14
N ALA A 86 -21.59 1.93 -14.85
CA ALA A 86 -22.06 2.50 -16.11
C ALA A 86 -22.11 1.49 -17.27
N ARG A 87 -21.40 0.35 -17.16
CA ARG A 87 -21.28 -0.66 -18.23
C ARG A 87 -22.17 -1.87 -18.00
N ILE A 88 -22.36 -2.27 -16.74
CA ILE A 88 -23.13 -3.47 -16.40
C ILE A 88 -24.62 -3.18 -16.19
N GLN A 89 -25.44 -4.20 -16.41
CA GLN A 89 -26.85 -4.21 -16.06
C GLN A 89 -27.06 -4.01 -14.56
N ARG A 90 -28.27 -3.59 -14.17
CA ARG A 90 -28.66 -3.43 -12.78
C ARG A 90 -28.41 -4.72 -11.98
N THR A 91 -27.44 -4.66 -11.07
CA THR A 91 -26.91 -5.78 -10.28
C THR A 91 -26.92 -5.40 -8.80
N GLU A 92 -27.12 -6.39 -7.93
CA GLU A 92 -27.03 -6.21 -6.49
C GLU A 92 -25.56 -6.20 -6.05
N TYR A 93 -25.12 -5.11 -5.41
CA TYR A 93 -23.74 -4.94 -4.93
C TYR A 93 -23.60 -5.38 -3.46
N ALA A 94 -24.65 -5.14 -2.68
CA ALA A 94 -24.81 -5.55 -1.30
C ALA A 94 -26.31 -5.80 -1.03
N PRO A 95 -26.71 -6.49 0.06
CA PRO A 95 -28.11 -6.81 0.30
C PRO A 95 -29.04 -5.58 0.22
N GLY A 96 -29.94 -5.58 -0.76
CA GLY A 96 -30.88 -4.49 -1.03
C GLY A 96 -30.31 -3.28 -1.77
N VAL A 97 -29.00 -3.24 -2.07
CA VAL A 97 -28.32 -2.14 -2.75
C VAL A 97 -28.02 -2.53 -4.18
N PHE A 98 -28.64 -1.84 -5.13
CA PHE A 98 -28.52 -2.12 -6.55
C PHE A 98 -27.94 -0.92 -7.31
N HIS A 99 -26.97 -1.21 -8.17
CA HIS A 99 -26.37 -0.27 -9.11
C HIS A 99 -26.27 -0.90 -10.50
N GLY A 100 -25.97 -0.10 -11.51
CA GLY A 100 -25.91 -0.57 -12.89
C GLY A 100 -26.88 0.19 -13.79
N SER A 101 -26.35 0.82 -14.83
CA SER A 101 -27.13 1.55 -15.85
C SER A 101 -26.78 1.13 -17.28
N GLY A 102 -25.85 0.19 -17.43
CA GLY A 102 -25.39 -0.31 -18.72
C GLY A 102 -26.16 -1.53 -19.21
N THR A 103 -25.61 -2.17 -20.23
CA THR A 103 -26.26 -3.26 -20.96
C THR A 103 -25.52 -4.60 -20.87
N LEU A 104 -24.25 -4.59 -20.47
CA LEU A 104 -23.47 -5.82 -20.36
C LEU A 104 -23.95 -6.63 -19.16
N GLU A 105 -24.10 -7.94 -19.34
CA GLU A 105 -24.15 -8.82 -18.18
C GLU A 105 -22.81 -8.71 -17.42
N PRO A 106 -22.78 -8.80 -16.08
CA PRO A 106 -21.52 -8.62 -15.35
C PRO A 106 -20.43 -9.64 -15.75
N ILE A 107 -20.82 -10.85 -16.16
CA ILE A 107 -19.89 -11.84 -16.69
C ILE A 107 -19.30 -11.42 -18.04
N ASP A 108 -20.09 -10.82 -18.92
CA ASP A 108 -19.62 -10.30 -20.21
C ASP A 108 -18.66 -9.13 -20.02
N TYR A 109 -18.93 -8.27 -19.03
CA TYR A 109 -17.98 -7.22 -18.65
C TYR A 109 -16.64 -7.80 -18.18
N MET A 110 -16.64 -8.82 -17.31
CA MET A 110 -15.41 -9.47 -16.86
C MET A 110 -14.66 -10.17 -18.00
N ILE A 111 -15.37 -10.81 -18.94
CA ILE A 111 -14.75 -11.38 -20.15
C ILE A 111 -14.14 -10.28 -21.00
N ALA A 112 -14.87 -9.18 -21.23
CA ALA A 112 -14.38 -8.06 -22.02
C ALA A 112 -13.15 -7.41 -21.38
N LEU A 113 -13.15 -7.24 -20.06
CA LEU A 113 -12.03 -6.72 -19.29
C LEU A 113 -10.79 -7.63 -19.42
N ALA A 114 -10.93 -8.92 -19.13
CA ALA A 114 -9.82 -9.88 -19.19
C ALA A 114 -9.28 -10.12 -20.61
N THR A 115 -10.03 -9.72 -21.65
CA THR A 115 -9.61 -9.84 -23.05
C THR A 115 -9.23 -8.51 -23.68
N GLY A 116 -9.07 -7.45 -22.87
CA GLY A 116 -8.66 -6.11 -23.32
C GLY A 116 -9.70 -5.39 -24.20
N ARG A 117 -10.97 -5.84 -24.19
CA ARG A 117 -12.08 -5.22 -24.93
C ARG A 117 -12.77 -4.10 -24.14
N GLU A 118 -12.65 -4.12 -22.82
CA GLU A 118 -13.00 -2.99 -21.95
C GLU A 118 -11.73 -2.49 -21.25
N PRO A 119 -11.55 -1.17 -21.13
CA PRO A 119 -10.39 -0.62 -20.43
C PRO A 119 -10.52 -0.88 -18.93
N MET A 120 -9.37 -1.04 -18.27
CA MET A 120 -9.28 -1.07 -16.82
C MET A 120 -9.81 0.26 -16.25
N PRO A 121 -10.79 0.27 -15.32
CA PRO A 121 -11.20 1.49 -14.64
C PRO A 121 -10.01 2.19 -13.99
N ARG A 122 -9.95 3.52 -14.06
CA ARG A 122 -8.79 4.29 -13.60
C ARG A 122 -8.43 4.00 -12.14
N SER A 123 -9.46 3.94 -11.30
CA SER A 123 -9.30 3.68 -9.87
C SER A 123 -9.14 2.19 -9.56
N LEU A 124 -9.30 1.25 -10.51
CA LEU A 124 -9.12 -0.18 -10.28
C LEU A 124 -7.67 -0.60 -10.57
N ASN A 125 -6.80 -0.39 -9.59
CA ASN A 125 -5.36 -0.60 -9.71
C ASN A 125 -4.79 -1.21 -8.43
N ILE A 126 -3.51 -1.61 -8.45
CA ILE A 126 -2.87 -2.25 -7.28
C ILE A 126 -2.90 -1.41 -6.01
N ARG A 127 -3.03 -0.07 -6.08
CA ARG A 127 -3.01 0.83 -4.91
C ARG A 127 -4.36 0.88 -4.22
N SER A 128 -5.45 0.85 -4.99
CA SER A 128 -6.83 0.99 -4.51
C SER A 128 -7.45 -0.33 -4.03
N ILE A 129 -7.08 -1.48 -4.62
CA ILE A 129 -7.64 -2.79 -4.23
C ILE A 129 -7.18 -3.29 -2.86
N GLN A 130 -6.40 -2.48 -2.14
CA GLN A 130 -5.82 -2.85 -0.85
C GLN A 130 -6.70 -2.47 0.35
N TYR A 131 -7.82 -1.78 0.12
CA TYR A 131 -8.76 -1.37 1.17
C TYR A 131 -9.82 -2.44 1.40
N ILE A 132 -9.40 -3.44 2.16
CA ILE A 132 -10.20 -4.57 2.60
C ILE A 132 -11.02 -4.23 3.85
N ALA A 133 -12.12 -4.95 4.04
CA ALA A 133 -12.93 -4.87 5.25
C ALA A 133 -12.11 -5.24 6.51
N PRO A 134 -12.45 -4.69 7.69
CA PRO A 134 -11.79 -5.07 8.93
C PRO A 134 -12.02 -6.56 9.23
N ALA A 135 -11.01 -7.22 9.80
CA ALA A 135 -11.11 -8.59 10.29
C ALA A 135 -11.21 -8.60 11.82
N ASN A 136 -12.14 -9.39 12.36
CA ASN A 136 -12.37 -9.54 13.80
C ASN A 136 -11.40 -10.58 14.44
N ALA A 137 -10.20 -10.74 13.89
CA ALA A 137 -9.27 -11.81 14.27
C ALA A 137 -8.20 -11.38 15.29
N PHE A 138 -8.09 -10.09 15.63
CA PHE A 138 -6.99 -9.61 16.46
C PHE A 138 -7.00 -10.25 17.86
N ARG A 139 -8.16 -10.29 18.53
CA ARG A 139 -8.31 -10.97 19.82
C ARG A 139 -7.84 -12.42 19.77
N PHE A 140 -8.30 -13.17 18.76
CA PHE A 140 -7.88 -14.57 18.54
C PHE A 140 -6.37 -14.70 18.39
N HIS A 141 -5.74 -13.88 17.54
CA HIS A 141 -4.30 -13.93 17.31
C HIS A 141 -3.49 -13.60 18.57
N PHE A 142 -3.91 -12.57 19.31
CA PHE A 142 -3.25 -12.17 20.55
C PHE A 142 -3.35 -13.26 21.61
N GLU A 143 -4.55 -13.75 21.93
CA GLU A 143 -4.73 -14.75 22.98
C GLU A 143 -4.02 -16.06 22.63
N LYS A 144 -4.04 -16.49 21.36
CA LYS A 144 -3.27 -17.65 20.88
C LYS A 144 -1.76 -17.49 21.09
N TYR A 145 -1.21 -16.30 20.85
CA TYR A 145 0.20 -16.02 21.09
C TYR A 145 0.51 -15.96 22.59
N ALA A 146 -0.29 -15.22 23.35
CA ALA A 146 -0.08 -14.96 24.76
C ALA A 146 -0.10 -16.24 25.60
N THR A 147 -1.04 -17.14 25.31
CA THR A 147 -1.14 -18.46 25.96
C THR A 147 0.06 -19.34 25.67
N ARG A 148 0.45 -19.51 24.40
CA ARG A 148 1.64 -20.30 24.02
C ARG A 148 2.92 -19.78 24.66
N ARG A 149 3.10 -18.45 24.65
CA ARG A 149 4.24 -17.83 25.30
C ARG A 149 4.23 -18.08 26.81
N ALA A 150 3.06 -18.05 27.46
CA ALA A 150 2.97 -18.37 28.88
C ALA A 150 3.34 -19.84 29.17
N ASP A 151 2.93 -20.77 28.30
CA ASP A 151 3.35 -22.17 28.38
C ASP A 151 4.88 -22.30 28.27
N ASP A 152 5.50 -21.68 27.26
CA ASP A 152 6.96 -21.66 27.08
C ASP A 152 7.69 -21.08 28.30
N TRP A 153 7.13 -20.03 28.92
CA TRP A 153 7.70 -19.38 30.10
C TRP A 153 7.58 -20.27 31.35
N ALA A 154 6.47 -20.98 31.48
CA ALA A 154 6.25 -21.91 32.58
C ALA A 154 7.27 -23.07 32.57
N GLU A 155 7.65 -23.57 31.39
CA GLU A 155 8.72 -24.58 31.24
C GLU A 155 10.08 -24.08 31.75
N LEU A 156 10.32 -22.77 31.66
CA LEU A 156 11.53 -22.12 32.16
C LEU A 156 11.42 -21.65 33.63
N GLY A 157 10.32 -21.98 34.32
CA GLY A 157 10.08 -21.63 35.72
C GLY A 157 9.60 -20.19 35.94
N TYR A 158 9.16 -19.49 34.90
CA TYR A 158 8.57 -18.16 35.00
C TYR A 158 7.04 -18.21 34.95
N THR A 159 6.39 -17.32 35.71
CA THR A 159 4.93 -17.13 35.64
C THR A 159 4.59 -15.92 34.78
N GLU A 160 4.09 -16.16 33.57
CA GLU A 160 3.47 -15.11 32.76
C GLU A 160 1.99 -14.94 33.15
N THR A 161 1.52 -13.70 33.25
CA THR A 161 0.16 -13.36 33.69
C THR A 161 -0.64 -12.59 32.65
N LEU A 162 -0.01 -12.14 31.56
CA LEU A 162 -0.67 -11.57 30.39
C LEU A 162 -0.97 -12.68 29.39
N VAL A 163 -2.14 -13.32 29.55
CA VAL A 163 -2.56 -14.51 28.78
C VAL A 163 -3.85 -14.29 27.98
N ASP A 164 -4.59 -13.21 28.24
CA ASP A 164 -5.86 -12.91 27.60
C ASP A 164 -6.02 -11.42 27.27
N PHE A 165 -6.97 -11.11 26.38
CA PHE A 165 -7.17 -9.74 25.90
C PHE A 165 -7.76 -8.81 26.97
N ARG A 166 -8.51 -9.36 27.94
CA ARG A 166 -9.04 -8.58 29.07
C ARG A 166 -7.89 -8.04 29.93
N THR A 167 -6.94 -8.90 30.29
CA THR A 167 -5.75 -8.54 31.05
C THR A 167 -4.89 -7.54 30.28
N LEU A 168 -4.80 -7.68 28.94
CA LEU A 168 -4.16 -6.68 28.09
C LEU A 168 -4.84 -5.32 28.23
N ASN A 169 -6.17 -5.26 28.13
CA ASN A 169 -6.93 -4.01 28.27
C ASN A 169 -6.75 -3.38 29.65
N GLU A 170 -6.85 -4.16 30.72
CA GLU A 170 -6.69 -3.70 32.11
C GLU A 170 -5.32 -3.08 32.39
N ARG A 171 -4.25 -3.62 31.76
CA ARG A 171 -2.87 -3.16 31.98
C ARG A 171 -2.41 -2.12 30.95
N SER A 172 -3.18 -1.88 29.90
CA SER A 172 -2.83 -0.93 28.85
C SER A 172 -3.05 0.51 29.29
N LYS A 173 -2.17 1.41 28.83
CA LYS A 173 -2.34 2.86 28.98
C LYS A 173 -2.66 3.45 27.61
N PHE A 174 -3.82 4.08 27.50
CA PHE A 174 -4.29 4.68 26.25
C PHE A 174 -4.06 6.19 26.28
N TRP A 175 -3.68 6.76 25.13
CA TRP A 175 -3.51 8.20 24.98
C TRP A 175 -4.84 8.96 25.02
N GLY A 176 -5.92 8.32 24.56
CA GLY A 176 -7.27 8.87 24.51
C GLY A 176 -8.34 7.80 24.76
N ASP A 177 -9.57 8.25 25.06
CA ASP A 177 -10.70 7.36 25.37
C ASP A 177 -11.22 6.60 24.14
N ASP A 178 -11.04 7.16 22.95
CA ASP A 178 -11.33 6.54 21.67
C ASP A 178 -10.54 5.24 21.47
N ALA A 179 -9.24 5.26 21.75
CA ALA A 179 -8.39 4.08 21.67
C ALA A 179 -8.77 3.03 22.74
N ARG A 180 -9.09 3.46 23.96
CA ARG A 180 -9.59 2.57 25.02
C ARG A 180 -10.90 1.90 24.60
N ALA A 181 -11.86 2.66 24.09
CA ALA A 181 -13.16 2.16 23.63
C ALA A 181 -12.99 1.18 22.47
N TRP A 182 -12.11 1.48 21.52
CA TRP A 182 -11.81 0.58 20.39
C TRP A 182 -11.25 -0.77 20.87
N PHE A 183 -10.31 -0.78 21.81
CA PHE A 183 -9.79 -2.01 22.42
C PHE A 183 -10.86 -2.78 23.21
N LYS A 184 -11.79 -2.06 23.87
CA LYS A 184 -12.92 -2.70 24.55
C LYS A 184 -13.87 -3.39 23.55
N ASN A 185 -14.16 -2.74 22.43
CA ASN A 185 -14.98 -3.35 21.37
C ASN A 185 -14.35 -4.66 20.87
N ILE A 186 -13.02 -4.72 20.75
CA ILE A 186 -12.29 -5.93 20.34
C ILE A 186 -12.40 -7.05 21.40
N GLU A 187 -12.30 -6.71 22.69
CA GLU A 187 -12.50 -7.66 23.79
C GLU A 187 -13.89 -8.31 23.76
N GLU A 188 -14.91 -7.53 23.40
CA GLU A 188 -16.32 -7.97 23.41
C GLU A 188 -16.71 -8.79 22.16
N LEU A 189 -15.85 -8.86 21.14
CA LEU A 189 -16.09 -9.71 19.97
C LEU A 189 -16.18 -11.18 20.39
N ALA A 190 -17.32 -11.79 20.07
CA ALA A 190 -17.60 -13.21 20.30
C ALA A 190 -17.49 -14.07 19.04
N ASP A 191 -17.58 -13.46 17.85
CA ASP A 191 -17.46 -14.14 16.56
C ASP A 191 -16.36 -13.46 15.73
N VAL A 192 -15.50 -14.28 15.13
CA VAL A 192 -14.43 -13.83 14.22
C VAL A 192 -14.98 -13.38 12.87
N ARG A 193 -16.21 -13.80 12.53
CA ARG A 193 -16.92 -13.34 11.35
C ARG A 193 -17.49 -11.95 11.59
N ARG A 194 -17.70 -11.23 10.49
CA ARG A 194 -18.54 -10.05 10.48
C ARG A 194 -20.02 -10.44 10.32
N PRO A 195 -20.96 -9.55 10.65
CA PRO A 195 -22.39 -9.77 10.36
C PRO A 195 -22.62 -10.27 8.93
N LEU A 196 -23.61 -11.14 8.74
CA LEU A 196 -23.97 -11.61 7.41
C LEU A 196 -24.46 -10.43 6.58
N GLY A 197 -24.04 -10.37 5.31
CA GLY A 197 -24.29 -9.23 4.42
C GLY A 197 -23.18 -8.19 4.43
N ASP A 198 -22.35 -8.14 5.47
CA ASP A 198 -21.12 -7.34 5.47
C ASP A 198 -19.99 -8.05 4.72
N ARG A 199 -19.06 -7.26 4.18
CA ARG A 199 -17.77 -7.73 3.67
C ARG A 199 -17.00 -8.49 4.76
N GLN A 200 -16.63 -9.74 4.48
CA GLN A 200 -15.95 -10.62 5.43
C GLN A 200 -14.43 -10.43 5.34
N GLY A 201 -13.86 -9.59 6.22
CA GLY A 201 -12.45 -9.19 6.13
C GLY A 201 -11.43 -10.35 6.14
N VAL A 202 -11.71 -11.48 6.80
CA VAL A 202 -10.80 -12.64 6.75
C VAL A 202 -10.73 -13.23 5.35
N ASP A 203 -11.88 -13.45 4.73
CA ASP A 203 -12.01 -14.04 3.39
C ASP A 203 -11.41 -13.11 2.33
N GLU A 204 -11.69 -11.81 2.44
CA GLU A 204 -11.12 -10.79 1.56
C GLU A 204 -9.59 -10.76 1.59
N ARG A 205 -8.99 -10.95 2.77
CA ARG A 205 -7.53 -11.04 2.90
C ARG A 205 -6.97 -12.24 2.16
N LEU A 206 -7.66 -13.38 2.19
CA LEU A 206 -7.21 -14.59 1.50
C LEU A 206 -7.35 -14.43 -0.02
N LYS A 207 -8.49 -13.93 -0.50
CA LYS A 207 -8.72 -13.64 -1.93
C LYS A 207 -7.71 -12.61 -2.46
N LEU A 208 -7.54 -11.49 -1.75
CA LEU A 208 -6.58 -10.45 -2.13
C LEU A 208 -5.14 -10.97 -2.11
N ARG A 209 -4.76 -11.75 -1.08
CA ARG A 209 -3.42 -12.34 -1.01
C ARG A 209 -3.15 -13.23 -2.23
N GLU A 210 -4.06 -14.11 -2.58
CA GLU A 210 -3.88 -14.99 -3.72
C GLU A 210 -3.83 -14.19 -5.03
N LEU A 211 -4.73 -13.22 -5.23
CA LEU A 211 -4.70 -12.32 -6.38
C LEU A 211 -3.35 -11.61 -6.52
N LEU A 212 -2.86 -10.96 -5.47
CA LEU A 212 -1.61 -10.20 -5.52
C LEU A 212 -0.38 -11.09 -5.73
N ARG A 213 -0.37 -12.31 -5.16
CA ARG A 213 0.71 -13.28 -5.39
C ARG A 213 0.78 -13.71 -6.84
N ARG A 214 -0.37 -14.05 -7.44
CA ARG A 214 -0.46 -14.46 -8.84
C ARG A 214 -0.15 -13.32 -9.79
N LEU A 215 -0.59 -12.12 -9.43
CA LEU A 215 -0.30 -10.90 -10.17
C LEU A 215 1.21 -10.64 -10.25
N GLU A 216 1.89 -10.57 -9.11
CA GLU A 216 3.33 -10.28 -9.08
C GLU A 216 4.12 -11.39 -9.77
N LEU A 217 3.75 -12.66 -9.56
CA LEU A 217 4.39 -13.79 -10.24
C LEU A 217 4.21 -13.73 -11.77
N LYS A 218 2.99 -13.46 -12.26
CA LYS A 218 2.72 -13.33 -13.70
C LYS A 218 3.54 -12.21 -14.31
N VAL A 219 3.49 -11.01 -13.71
CA VAL A 219 4.26 -9.86 -14.20
C VAL A 219 5.74 -10.17 -14.23
N MET A 220 6.30 -10.79 -13.18
CA MET A 220 7.72 -11.13 -13.16
C MET A 220 8.10 -12.17 -14.21
N LEU A 221 7.36 -13.28 -14.30
CA LEU A 221 7.72 -14.39 -15.19
C LEU A 221 7.53 -14.07 -16.67
N GLU A 222 6.45 -13.38 -17.03
CA GLU A 222 6.18 -13.06 -18.44
C GLU A 222 7.06 -11.93 -18.98
N ASN A 223 7.63 -11.10 -18.09
CA ASN A 223 8.63 -10.07 -18.43
C ASN A 223 10.08 -10.48 -18.16
N ASP A 224 10.33 -11.72 -17.73
CA ASP A 224 11.67 -12.24 -17.36
C ASP A 224 12.42 -11.35 -16.34
N LEU A 225 11.70 -10.89 -15.30
CA LEU A 225 12.26 -10.00 -14.28
C LEU A 225 13.01 -10.77 -13.18
N ASP A 226 14.24 -10.36 -12.89
CA ASP A 226 14.96 -10.81 -11.69
C ASP A 226 14.40 -10.17 -10.41
N VAL A 227 14.15 -8.86 -10.46
CA VAL A 227 13.76 -8.02 -9.31
C VAL A 227 12.81 -6.93 -9.75
N LEU A 228 11.79 -6.67 -8.94
CA LEU A 228 10.95 -5.49 -9.01
C LEU A 228 11.49 -4.40 -8.09
N VAL A 229 11.74 -3.23 -8.66
CA VAL A 229 12.15 -2.03 -7.92
C VAL A 229 11.02 -1.02 -7.95
N ARG A 230 10.68 -0.46 -6.78
CA ARG A 230 9.72 0.64 -6.68
C ARG A 230 10.13 1.67 -5.65
N LEU A 231 9.58 2.86 -5.77
CA LEU A 231 9.60 3.84 -4.69
C LEU A 231 8.79 3.34 -3.48
N HIS A 232 9.34 3.52 -2.27
CA HIS A 232 8.65 3.16 -1.03
C HIS A 232 7.41 4.02 -0.80
N TYR A 233 7.59 5.34 -0.77
CA TYR A 233 6.55 6.34 -0.59
C TYR A 233 6.95 7.64 -1.29
N SER A 234 6.00 8.34 -1.92
CA SER A 234 6.27 9.55 -2.73
C SER A 234 6.32 10.85 -1.95
N LEU A 235 5.94 10.84 -0.68
CA LEU A 235 5.92 12.05 0.15
C LEU A 235 7.09 12.08 1.12
N ALA A 236 7.58 13.29 1.36
CA ALA A 236 8.44 13.58 2.50
C ALA A 236 7.74 13.17 3.81
N PRO A 237 8.50 12.74 4.84
CA PRO A 237 7.94 12.54 6.17
C PRO A 237 7.21 13.80 6.64
N GLY A 238 5.94 13.65 7.04
CA GLY A 238 5.11 14.78 7.46
C GLY A 238 5.59 15.41 8.77
N VAL A 239 5.31 16.69 8.94
CA VAL A 239 5.61 17.42 10.17
C VAL A 239 4.63 16.99 11.26
N ILE A 240 5.14 16.66 12.44
CA ILE A 240 4.30 16.22 13.57
C ILE A 240 3.39 17.37 13.99
N GLY A 241 2.10 17.08 14.14
CA GLY A 241 1.09 18.06 14.57
C GLY A 241 0.54 18.95 13.46
N THR A 242 0.96 18.78 12.20
CA THR A 242 0.40 19.50 11.05
C THR A 242 -0.68 18.68 10.34
N SER A 243 -1.19 19.21 9.23
CA SER A 243 -2.17 18.51 8.41
C SER A 243 -1.59 17.20 7.86
N PRO A 244 -2.38 16.11 7.75
CA PRO A 244 -1.98 14.96 6.97
C PRO A 244 -2.04 15.29 5.47
N GLN A 245 -1.29 14.56 4.63
CA GLN A 245 -1.46 14.71 3.18
C GLN A 245 -2.82 14.14 2.74
N PRO A 246 -3.64 14.89 1.98
CA PRO A 246 -4.85 14.33 1.38
C PRO A 246 -4.50 13.25 0.34
N GLN A 247 -5.40 12.29 0.16
CA GLN A 247 -5.33 11.36 -0.97
C GLN A 247 -5.59 12.12 -2.27
N PRO A 248 -5.04 11.66 -3.40
CA PRO A 248 -5.38 12.21 -4.70
C PRO A 248 -6.85 11.93 -5.06
N ASP A 249 -7.46 12.81 -5.83
CA ASP A 249 -8.88 12.68 -6.20
C ASP A 249 -9.11 11.43 -7.06
N GLY A 250 -10.03 10.58 -6.59
CA GLY A 250 -10.44 9.36 -7.30
C GLY A 250 -9.35 8.27 -7.41
N ASP A 251 -8.24 8.39 -6.67
CA ASP A 251 -7.18 7.38 -6.66
C ASP A 251 -6.56 7.29 -5.25
N VAL A 252 -5.61 6.39 -5.07
CA VAL A 252 -4.88 6.19 -3.83
C VAL A 252 -3.40 6.36 -4.08
N ARG A 253 -2.74 7.09 -3.19
CA ARG A 253 -1.29 7.17 -3.15
C ARG A 253 -0.68 5.91 -2.51
N SER A 254 0.39 5.43 -3.15
CA SER A 254 1.27 4.35 -2.69
C SER A 254 0.66 2.95 -2.64
N ALA A 255 1.48 1.98 -3.03
CA ALA A 255 1.21 0.55 -2.88
C ALA A 255 1.89 -0.06 -1.64
N ILE A 256 2.17 0.72 -0.59
CA ILE A 256 2.95 0.25 0.58
C ILE A 256 2.37 -1.00 1.26
N ARG A 257 1.05 -1.15 1.25
CA ARG A 257 0.34 -2.31 1.82
C ARG A 257 0.45 -3.58 0.96
N MET A 258 0.99 -3.48 -0.27
CA MET A 258 0.93 -4.56 -1.25
C MET A 258 1.78 -5.73 -0.79
N GLY A 259 3.00 -5.44 -0.34
CA GLY A 259 3.94 -6.44 0.18
C GLY A 259 3.32 -7.29 1.31
N PRO A 260 2.84 -6.67 2.41
CA PRO A 260 2.14 -7.36 3.48
C PRO A 260 0.90 -8.16 3.05
N HIS A 261 0.07 -7.63 2.14
CA HIS A 261 -1.13 -8.32 1.66
C HIS A 261 -0.78 -9.53 0.79
N ALA A 262 0.14 -9.37 -0.16
CA ALA A 262 0.68 -10.45 -0.98
C ALA A 262 1.50 -11.45 -0.15
N GLY A 263 2.02 -11.05 1.02
CA GLY A 263 2.91 -11.89 1.82
C GLY A 263 4.21 -12.18 1.08
N VAL A 264 4.78 -11.15 0.45
CA VAL A 264 6.08 -11.18 -0.24
C VAL A 264 7.13 -10.51 0.64
N THR A 265 8.38 -10.96 0.49
CA THR A 265 9.52 -10.35 1.16
C THR A 265 9.95 -9.08 0.41
N SER A 266 10.37 -8.05 1.13
CA SER A 266 10.85 -6.80 0.55
C SER A 266 12.03 -6.25 1.34
N VAL A 267 13.03 -5.73 0.66
CA VAL A 267 14.15 -5.01 1.26
C VAL A 267 14.07 -3.54 0.88
N LEU A 268 14.20 -2.66 1.86
CA LEU A 268 14.16 -1.21 1.68
C LEU A 268 15.57 -0.66 1.87
N VAL A 269 16.10 0.04 0.86
CA VAL A 269 17.43 0.64 0.91
C VAL A 269 17.32 2.17 0.77
N PRO A 270 18.03 2.98 1.60
CA PRO A 270 18.10 4.42 1.43
C PRO A 270 18.59 4.79 0.03
N ALA A 271 17.87 5.69 -0.63
CA ALA A 271 18.08 6.02 -2.04
C ALA A 271 18.50 7.48 -2.28
N GLY A 272 18.54 8.28 -1.22
CA GLY A 272 18.99 9.65 -1.26
C GLY A 272 18.17 10.53 -0.35
N TYR A 273 18.29 11.84 -0.58
CA TYR A 273 17.59 12.87 0.18
C TYR A 273 16.99 13.91 -0.77
N VAL A 274 15.88 14.51 -0.34
CA VAL A 274 15.31 15.69 -0.98
C VAL A 274 15.38 16.88 -0.04
N GLN A 275 15.65 18.06 -0.58
CA GLN A 275 15.78 19.32 0.18
C GLN A 275 14.57 20.24 0.03
N THR A 276 13.50 19.74 -0.58
CA THR A 276 12.25 20.46 -0.76
C THR A 276 11.09 19.55 -0.41
N ALA A 277 10.20 20.04 0.45
CA ALA A 277 8.91 19.43 0.75
C ALA A 277 7.79 20.42 0.42
N TYR A 278 6.57 19.91 0.32
CA TYR A 278 5.37 20.73 0.17
C TYR A 278 4.39 20.30 1.26
N ASP A 279 4.53 20.89 2.44
CA ASP A 279 3.78 20.46 3.62
C ASP A 279 2.30 20.83 3.50
N PRO A 280 1.38 19.87 3.66
CA PRO A 280 -0.05 20.11 3.55
C PRO A 280 -0.54 21.03 4.67
N VAL A 281 -1.62 21.76 4.40
CA VAL A 281 -2.21 22.71 5.33
C VAL A 281 -3.65 22.35 5.62
N PHE A 282 -4.14 22.74 6.80
CA PHE A 282 -5.56 22.68 7.08
C PHE A 282 -6.27 23.88 6.46
N ARG A 283 -7.42 23.63 5.84
CA ARG A 283 -8.40 24.64 5.47
C ARG A 283 -9.67 24.42 6.27
N LEU A 284 -10.35 25.50 6.64
CA LEU A 284 -11.66 25.38 7.26
C LEU A 284 -12.71 24.98 6.19
N SER A 285 -13.60 24.04 6.51
CA SER A 285 -14.73 23.67 5.66
C SER A 285 -15.66 24.86 5.39
N GLU A 286 -16.49 24.74 4.35
CA GLU A 286 -17.45 25.80 3.96
C GLU A 286 -18.40 26.18 5.11
N ASP A 287 -18.89 25.19 5.85
CA ASP A 287 -19.76 25.35 7.04
C ASP A 287 -19.02 25.82 8.30
N ARG A 288 -17.69 25.95 8.21
CA ARG A 288 -16.79 26.35 9.30
C ARG A 288 -16.75 25.42 10.51
N GLN A 289 -17.19 24.17 10.37
CA GLN A 289 -17.26 23.22 11.48
C GLN A 289 -16.06 22.27 11.59
N ARG A 290 -15.24 22.14 10.53
CA ARG A 290 -14.14 21.16 10.49
C ARG A 290 -12.92 21.67 9.75
N TYR A 291 -11.76 21.20 10.17
CA TYR A 291 -10.51 21.36 9.42
C TYR A 291 -10.38 20.24 8.40
N VAL A 292 -10.15 20.61 7.15
CA VAL A 292 -10.01 19.71 6.00
C VAL A 292 -8.55 19.77 5.52
N PRO A 293 -7.85 18.63 5.44
CA PRO A 293 -6.51 18.59 4.87
C PRO A 293 -6.50 19.05 3.41
N THR A 294 -5.53 19.86 3.01
CA THR A 294 -5.42 20.43 1.66
C THR A 294 -3.97 20.45 1.20
N ASN A 295 -3.76 20.14 -0.09
CA ASN A 295 -2.44 20.26 -0.72
C ASN A 295 -1.93 21.70 -0.65
N ASN A 296 -0.62 21.85 -0.50
CA ASN A 296 0.07 23.14 -0.54
C ASN A 296 1.09 23.12 -1.68
N ASN A 297 1.25 24.24 -2.38
CA ASN A 297 2.20 24.39 -3.48
C ASN A 297 3.36 25.33 -3.14
N SER A 298 3.42 25.79 -1.89
CA SER A 298 4.53 26.58 -1.36
C SER A 298 5.65 25.64 -0.91
N PRO A 299 6.87 25.76 -1.45
CA PRO A 299 7.97 24.89 -1.09
C PRO A 299 8.49 25.21 0.31
N THR A 300 8.73 24.18 1.10
CA THR A 300 9.50 24.21 2.34
C THR A 300 10.93 23.77 2.02
N ALA A 301 11.90 24.66 2.20
CA ALA A 301 13.31 24.33 2.09
C ALA A 301 13.79 23.54 3.31
N LEU A 302 14.47 22.42 3.08
CA LEU A 302 14.98 21.55 4.12
C LEU A 302 16.52 21.65 4.16
N PRO A 303 17.12 21.91 5.33
CA PRO A 303 18.58 22.00 5.44
C PRO A 303 19.24 20.67 5.10
N ALA A 304 20.48 20.73 4.60
CA ALA A 304 21.25 19.54 4.26
C ALA A 304 21.37 18.57 5.46
N PRO A 305 21.28 17.24 5.24
CA PRO A 305 21.16 16.58 3.92
C PRO A 305 19.75 16.62 3.30
N GLY A 306 18.73 17.06 4.03
CA GLY A 306 17.32 17.00 3.64
C GLY A 306 16.59 15.83 4.34
N VAL A 307 15.49 15.37 3.76
CA VAL A 307 14.76 14.18 4.25
C VAL A 307 15.01 12.96 3.35
N PRO A 308 15.21 11.77 3.94
CA PRO A 308 15.56 10.59 3.17
C PRO A 308 14.35 10.00 2.45
N PHE A 309 14.61 9.33 1.32
CA PHE A 309 13.67 8.42 0.69
C PHE A 309 14.34 7.06 0.42
N SER A 310 13.55 6.04 0.09
CA SER A 310 14.04 4.68 -0.14
C SER A 310 13.39 4.01 -1.33
N LEU A 311 14.17 3.13 -1.96
CA LEU A 311 13.68 2.17 -2.94
C LEU A 311 13.36 0.84 -2.23
N VAL A 312 12.40 0.12 -2.79
CA VAL A 312 11.96 -1.19 -2.34
C VAL A 312 12.32 -2.20 -3.42
N PHE A 313 13.04 -3.24 -3.02
CA PHE A 313 13.45 -4.36 -3.86
C PHE A 313 12.62 -5.59 -3.48
N ARG A 314 12.06 -6.25 -4.49
CA ARG A 314 11.28 -7.48 -4.37
C ARG A 314 11.66 -8.45 -5.45
N ALA A 315 11.51 -9.73 -5.18
CA ALA A 315 11.67 -10.78 -6.17
C ALA A 315 10.52 -11.77 -6.01
N GLU A 316 10.55 -12.84 -6.80
CA GLU A 316 9.67 -13.98 -6.63
C GLU A 316 9.71 -14.50 -5.18
N ILE A 317 8.58 -15.03 -4.71
CA ILE A 317 8.47 -15.63 -3.37
C ILE A 317 9.50 -16.76 -3.23
N GLY A 318 10.34 -16.70 -2.19
CA GLY A 318 11.42 -17.67 -1.97
C GLY A 318 12.74 -17.32 -2.65
N ARG A 319 12.82 -16.15 -3.31
CA ARG A 319 14.04 -15.62 -3.95
C ARG A 319 14.66 -14.47 -3.16
N GLU A 320 14.64 -14.55 -1.83
CA GLU A 320 15.29 -13.58 -0.95
C GLU A 320 16.80 -13.45 -1.23
N ASP A 321 17.44 -14.51 -1.74
CA ASP A 321 18.82 -14.48 -2.22
C ASP A 321 19.04 -13.41 -3.29
N MET A 322 18.12 -13.32 -4.25
CA MET A 322 18.17 -12.33 -5.33
C MET A 322 17.93 -10.91 -4.80
N ILE A 323 16.94 -10.75 -3.92
CA ILE A 323 16.63 -9.46 -3.28
C ILE A 323 17.88 -8.94 -2.55
N LEU A 324 18.51 -9.77 -1.72
CA LEU A 324 19.70 -9.40 -0.96
C LEU A 324 20.86 -9.07 -1.89
N ARG A 325 21.10 -9.88 -2.93
CA ARG A 325 22.18 -9.63 -3.89
C ARG A 325 22.04 -8.27 -4.57
N VAL A 326 20.86 -7.98 -5.13
CA VAL A 326 20.62 -6.73 -5.88
C VAL A 326 20.58 -5.53 -4.94
N ALA A 327 19.88 -5.63 -3.81
CA ALA A 327 19.79 -4.55 -2.83
C ALA A 327 21.17 -4.20 -2.24
N SER A 328 22.01 -5.19 -1.94
CA SER A 328 23.38 -4.96 -1.46
C SER A 328 24.30 -4.37 -2.53
N ALA A 329 24.16 -4.80 -3.80
CA ALA A 329 24.90 -4.19 -4.91
C ALA A 329 24.53 -2.70 -5.08
N TYR A 330 23.23 -2.39 -5.03
CA TYR A 330 22.73 -1.02 -5.06
C TYR A 330 23.22 -0.19 -3.86
N GLU A 331 23.15 -0.71 -2.64
CA GLU A 331 23.65 0.00 -1.44
C GLU A 331 25.15 0.29 -1.54
N ALA A 332 25.94 -0.69 -1.98
CA ALA A 332 27.39 -0.57 -2.13
C ALA A 332 27.80 0.44 -3.21
N ALA A 333 27.03 0.54 -4.28
CA ALA A 333 27.22 1.51 -5.36
C ALA A 333 26.83 2.93 -4.93
N SER A 334 25.64 3.08 -4.35
CA SER A 334 25.00 4.37 -4.12
C SER A 334 25.48 5.08 -2.85
N LYS A 335 25.80 4.31 -1.78
CA LYS A 335 26.29 4.80 -0.48
C LYS A 335 25.50 5.99 0.07
N ARG A 336 24.18 5.98 -0.11
CA ARG A 336 23.32 7.15 0.15
C ARG A 336 23.15 7.49 1.63
N ARG A 337 23.46 6.59 2.56
CA ARG A 337 23.21 6.82 3.99
C ARG A 337 24.19 7.84 4.58
N VAL A 338 23.65 8.90 5.17
CA VAL A 338 24.41 9.93 5.90
C VAL A 338 24.02 9.91 7.39
N PRO A 339 24.99 9.94 8.33
CA PRO A 339 24.69 10.12 9.75
C PRO A 339 23.89 11.41 10.00
N PRO A 340 22.80 11.36 10.78
CA PRO A 340 22.03 12.56 11.10
C PRO A 340 22.90 13.63 11.79
N PRO A 341 23.02 14.87 11.25
CA PRO A 341 23.90 15.89 11.82
C PRO A 341 23.57 16.29 13.26
N MET A 342 22.32 16.13 13.69
CA MET A 342 21.87 16.43 15.06
C MET A 342 22.34 15.39 16.09
N PHE A 343 22.85 14.24 15.65
CA PHE A 343 23.32 13.16 16.50
C PHE A 343 24.76 12.81 16.13
N PRO A 344 25.72 13.72 16.41
CA PRO A 344 27.13 13.44 16.13
C PRO A 344 27.63 12.27 17.00
N PRO A 345 28.73 11.61 16.60
CA PRO A 345 29.39 10.61 17.43
C PRO A 345 29.66 11.15 18.83
N LEU A 346 29.45 10.31 19.85
CA LEU A 346 29.79 10.65 21.23
C LEU A 346 31.31 10.69 21.38
N ALA A 347 31.80 11.71 22.09
CA ALA A 347 33.24 11.84 22.33
C ALA A 347 33.76 10.64 23.14
N GLY A 348 34.70 9.88 22.57
CA GLY A 348 35.36 8.76 23.24
C GLY A 348 34.65 7.40 23.11
N GLU A 349 33.55 7.31 22.36
CA GLU A 349 32.97 6.03 21.94
C GLU A 349 33.49 5.63 20.54
N PRO A 350 33.69 4.33 20.27
CA PRO A 350 34.25 3.84 19.00
C PRO A 350 33.36 4.10 17.78
#